data_AF-A0A522AI74-F1
#
_entry.id   AF-A0A522AI74-F1
#
_cell.length_a   1.000
_cell.length_b   1.000
_cell.length_c   1.000
_cell.angle_alpha   90.00
_cell.angle_beta   90.00
_cell.angle_gamma   90.00
#
_symmetry.space_group_name_H-M   'P 1'
#
loop_
_entity.id
_entity.type
_entity.pdbx_description
1 polymer ?
#
loop_
_entity_poly.entity_id
_entity_poly.type
_entity_poly.pdbx_seq_one_letter_code
_entity_poly.pdbx_strand_id
1 'polypeptide(L)'
;MKMLLQHIRTQLYLRSLGNWTANPHEAHDFQHSQRAMDFAREHGLSGVQLAVKFSDAQFDEVFPIPQSTSQPTTQSPPRQD
;
A
#
# COMPACT_ATOMS: atom_id res chain seq x y z
N MET A 1 -8.20 15.49 1.26
CA MET A 1 -7.13 14.48 1.12
C MET A 1 -7.79 13.11 1.18
N LYS A 2 -7.45 12.22 0.25
CA LYS A 2 -7.96 10.85 0.17
C LYS A 2 -6.79 9.88 0.18
N MET A 3 -6.93 8.81 0.94
CA MET A 3 -5.93 7.75 1.04
C MET A 3 -6.40 6.59 0.20
N LEU A 4 -5.75 6.35 -0.93
CA LEU A 4 -6.16 5.34 -1.89
C LEU A 4 -5.08 4.26 -2.02
N LEU A 5 -5.49 3.00 -2.15
CA LEU A 5 -4.57 1.94 -2.56
C LEU A 5 -4.49 1.92 -4.09
N GLN A 6 -3.28 1.98 -4.63
CA GLN A 6 -3.02 1.92 -6.06
C GLN A 6 -2.18 0.70 -6.41
N HIS A 7 -2.54 0.01 -7.48
CA HIS A 7 -1.79 -1.14 -7.97
C HIS A 7 -0.58 -0.66 -8.78
N ILE A 8 0.64 -1.11 -8.46
CA ILE A 8 1.87 -0.57 -9.06
C ILE A 8 1.98 -0.82 -10.56
N ARG A 9 1.55 -2.01 -11.03
CA ARG A 9 1.63 -2.40 -12.45
C ARG A 9 0.59 -1.73 -13.34
N THR A 10 -0.64 -1.59 -12.84
CA THR A 10 -1.78 -1.15 -13.65
C THR A 10 -2.19 0.29 -13.35
N GLN A 11 -1.63 0.89 -12.29
CA GLN A 11 -1.95 2.25 -11.83
C GLN A 11 -3.42 2.45 -11.44
N LEU A 12 -4.20 1.37 -11.29
CA LEU A 12 -5.60 1.40 -10.87
C LEU A 12 -5.72 1.55 -9.36
N TYR A 13 -6.78 2.21 -8.91
CA TYR A 13 -7.13 2.42 -7.52
C TYR A 13 -8.14 1.39 -7.04
N LEU A 14 -8.01 0.92 -5.81
CA LEU A 14 -8.95 -0.03 -5.23
C LEU A 14 -10.30 0.66 -4.98
N ARG A 15 -11.36 0.15 -5.60
CA ARG A 15 -12.75 0.56 -5.32
C ARG A 15 -13.38 -0.33 -4.26
N SER A 16 -13.14 -1.64 -4.36
CA SER A 16 -13.65 -2.67 -3.45
C SER A 16 -12.78 -3.93 -3.57
N LEU A 17 -12.90 -4.89 -2.66
CA LEU A 17 -12.18 -6.17 -2.77
C LEU A 17 -12.37 -6.82 -4.16
N GLY A 18 -11.25 -7.00 -4.87
CA GLY A 18 -11.24 -7.53 -6.24
C GLY A 18 -11.67 -6.57 -7.35
N ASN A 19 -12.06 -5.33 -7.03
CA ASN A 19 -12.51 -4.32 -7.98
C ASN A 19 -11.61 -3.08 -7.97
N TRP A 20 -11.01 -2.79 -9.12
CA TRP A 20 -10.04 -1.71 -9.32
C TRP A 20 -10.57 -0.74 -10.38
N THR A 21 -10.39 0.56 -10.15
CA THR A 21 -10.86 1.64 -11.03
C THR A 21 -9.73 2.60 -11.37
N ALA A 22 -9.73 3.14 -12.58
CA ALA A 22 -8.81 4.22 -12.96
C ALA A 22 -9.22 5.57 -12.34
N ASN A 23 -10.47 5.70 -11.88
CA ASN A 23 -11.00 6.94 -11.33
C ASN A 23 -10.72 7.03 -9.82
N PRO A 24 -9.86 7.95 -9.36
CA PRO A 24 -9.60 8.14 -7.92
C PRO A 24 -10.83 8.66 -7.15
N HIS A 25 -11.81 9.24 -7.85
CA HIS A 25 -13.08 9.67 -7.25
C HIS A 25 -13.98 8.50 -6.85
N GLU A 26 -13.96 7.41 -7.62
CA GLU A 26 -14.71 6.18 -7.34
C GLU A 26 -13.95 5.21 -6.43
N ALA A 27 -12.67 5.47 -6.19
CA ALA A 27 -11.83 4.66 -5.33
C ALA A 27 -12.26 4.76 -3.85
N HIS A 28 -11.97 3.68 -3.12
CA HIS A 28 -12.24 3.61 -1.69
C HIS A 28 -11.29 4.55 -0.94
N ASP A 29 -11.87 5.44 -0.15
CA ASP A 29 -11.10 6.33 0.71
C ASP A 29 -10.87 5.68 2.06
N PHE A 30 -9.60 5.35 2.34
CA PHE A 30 -9.21 4.74 3.61
C PHE A 30 -9.10 5.75 4.76
N GLN A 31 -9.17 7.06 4.45
CA GLN A 31 -8.96 8.20 5.35
C GLN A 31 -7.57 8.27 6.02
N HIS A 32 -6.94 7.14 6.32
CA HIS A 32 -5.67 7.00 7.03
C HIS A 32 -4.75 5.99 6.33
N SER A 33 -3.45 6.29 6.30
CA SER A 33 -2.40 5.40 5.75
C SER A 33 -2.38 4.05 6.43
N GLN A 34 -2.48 4.05 7.77
CA GLN A 34 -2.47 2.84 8.58
C GLN A 34 -3.60 1.88 8.19
N ARG A 35 -4.81 2.40 7.97
CA ARG A 35 -5.97 1.61 7.54
C ARG A 35 -5.76 0.97 6.17
N ALA A 36 -5.20 1.73 5.21
CA ALA A 36 -4.89 1.21 3.88
C ALA A 36 -3.79 0.13 3.94
N MET A 37 -2.75 0.34 4.74
CA MET A 37 -1.66 -0.62 4.95
C MET A 37 -2.18 -1.91 5.59
N ASP A 38 -2.98 -1.79 6.65
CA ASP A 38 -3.52 -2.95 7.34
C ASP A 38 -4.48 -3.73 6.44
N PHE A 39 -5.37 -3.03 5.73
CA PHE A 39 -6.26 -3.66 4.73
C PHE A 39 -5.50 -4.43 3.66
N ALA A 40 -4.43 -3.84 3.10
CA ALA A 40 -3.60 -4.53 2.12
C ALA A 40 -2.95 -5.79 2.72
N ARG A 41 -2.52 -5.74 3.97
CA ARG A 41 -1.92 -6.89 4.67
C ARG A 41 -2.95 -7.96 5.01
N GLU A 42 -4.09 -7.58 5.57
CA GLU A 42 -5.20 -8.48 5.93
C GLU A 42 -5.75 -9.24 4.72
N HIS A 43 -5.83 -8.56 3.57
CA HIS A 43 -6.33 -9.14 2.33
C HIS A 43 -5.23 -9.71 1.42
N GLY A 44 -3.97 -9.71 1.86
CA GLY A 44 -2.84 -10.26 1.09
C GLY A 44 -2.57 -9.54 -0.24
N LEU A 45 -2.98 -8.27 -0.35
CA LEU A 45 -2.76 -7.47 -1.56
C LEU A 45 -1.25 -7.23 -1.74
N SER A 46 -0.72 -7.77 -2.82
CA SER A 46 0.69 -7.64 -3.18
C SER A 46 0.85 -6.73 -4.39
N GLY A 47 1.96 -5.98 -4.45
CA GLY A 47 2.19 -5.05 -5.56
C GLY A 47 1.27 -3.83 -5.54
N VAL A 48 0.93 -3.36 -4.35
CA VAL A 48 0.13 -2.15 -4.14
C VAL A 48 0.95 -1.09 -3.41
N GLN A 49 0.64 0.17 -3.68
CA GLN A 49 1.25 1.35 -3.05
C GLN A 49 0.16 2.27 -2.51
N LEU A 50 0.54 3.12 -1.56
CA LEU A 50 -0.36 4.13 -1.02
C LEU A 50 -0.28 5.39 -1.88
N ALA A 51 -1.39 5.76 -2.50
CA ALA A 51 -1.54 7.00 -3.24
C ALA A 51 -2.32 8.01 -2.40
N VAL A 52 -1.67 9.12 -2.05
CA VAL A 52 -2.30 10.20 -1.28
C VAL A 52 -2.79 11.26 -2.27
N LYS A 53 -4.10 11.34 -2.46
CA LYS A 53 -4.73 12.33 -3.35
C LYS A 53 -5.14 13.55 -2.54
N PHE A 54 -4.48 14.68 -2.76
CA PHE A 54 -4.87 15.93 -2.13
C PHE A 54 -6.02 16.55 -2.92
N SER A 55 -6.95 17.22 -2.22
CA SER A 55 -8.05 17.94 -2.88
C SER A 55 -7.54 19.16 -3.65
N ASP A 56 -6.33 19.60 -3.31
CA ASP A 56 -5.56 20.62 -4.00
C ASP A 56 -4.52 19.90 -4.86
N ALA A 57 -4.58 20.07 -6.19
CA ALA A 57 -3.91 19.25 -7.19
C ALA A 57 -2.36 19.39 -7.21
N GLN A 58 -1.75 19.99 -6.19
CA GLN A 58 -0.37 20.46 -6.25
C GLN A 58 0.66 19.52 -5.61
N PHE A 59 0.26 18.48 -4.86
CA PHE A 59 1.18 17.57 -4.18
C PHE A 59 0.67 16.12 -4.18
N ASP A 60 0.84 15.38 -5.27
CA ASP A 60 0.63 13.93 -5.27
C ASP A 60 1.92 13.23 -4.80
N GLU A 61 1.94 12.73 -3.56
CA GLU A 61 3.09 12.01 -2.99
C GLU A 61 2.76 10.52 -2.85
N VAL A 62 3.63 9.66 -3.37
CA VAL A 62 3.39 8.21 -3.47
C VAL A 62 4.39 7.48 -2.59
N PHE A 63 3.89 6.69 -1.64
CA PHE A 63 4.74 5.98 -0.68
C PHE A 63 4.65 4.47 -0.91
N PRO A 64 5.80 3.76 -1.04
CA PRO A 64 5.81 2.32 -1.12
C PRO A 64 5.42 1.71 0.23
N ILE A 65 4.51 0.73 0.21
CA ILE A 65 4.11 -0.02 1.41
C ILE A 65 5.24 -1.02 1.73
N PRO A 66 5.87 -0.96 2.91
CA PRO A 66 6.91 -1.93 3.27
C PRO A 66 6.28 -3.31 3.41
N GLN A 67 6.72 -4.25 2.57
CA GLN A 67 6.34 -5.65 2.70
C GLN A 67 7.01 -6.18 3.96
N SER A 68 6.23 -6.64 4.94
CA SER A 68 6.75 -7.35 6.11
C SER A 68 7.42 -8.63 5.64
N THR A 69 8.70 -8.54 5.30
CA THR A 69 9.53 -9.73 5.18
C THR A 69 9.71 -10.24 6.59
N SER A 70 8.92 -11.25 6.97
CA SER A 70 9.29 -12.17 8.04
C SER A 70 10.58 -12.86 7.59
N GLN A 71 11.72 -12.19 7.78
CA GLN A 71 13.01 -12.83 7.66
C GLN A 71 13.13 -13.76 8.87
N PRO A 72 13.20 -15.09 8.70
CA PRO A 72 13.77 -15.92 9.74
C PRO A 72 15.20 -15.43 9.94
N THR A 73 15.48 -14.87 11.12
CA THR A 73 16.81 -14.57 11.59
C THR A 73 17.62 -15.87 11.60
N THR A 74 18.31 -16.17 10.50
CA THR A 74 19.38 -17.16 10.49
C THR A 74 20.56 -16.53 11.22
N GLN A 75 20.49 -16.62 12.55
CA GLN A 75 21.52 -16.25 13.49
C GLN A 75 22.77 -17.10 13.18
N SER A 76 23.80 -16.46 12.62
CA SER A 76 25.11 -17.07 12.36
C SER A 76 25.71 -17.66 13.65
N PRO A 77 26.35 -18.84 13.61
CA PRO A 77 26.99 -19.41 14.79
C PRO A 77 28.22 -18.58 15.22
N PRO A 78 28.52 -18.51 16.53
CA PRO A 78 29.68 -17.77 17.03
C PRO A 78 30.99 -18.42 16.53
N ARG A 79 31.91 -17.58 16.02
CA ARG A 79 33.31 -17.97 15.80
C ARG A 79 33.91 -18.33 17.16
N GLN A 80 34.41 -19.55 17.27
CA GLN A 80 35.30 -19.94 18.37
C GLN A 80 36.65 -19.22 18.20
N ASP A 81 37.12 -18.62 19.30
CA ASP A 81 38.52 -18.28 19.59
C ASP A 81 38.92 -19.09 20.83
#